data_AF-A0A073CJP7-F1
#
_entry.id   AF-A0A073CJP7-F1
#
_cell.length_a   1.000
_cell.length_b   1.000
_cell.length_c   1.000
_cell.angle_alpha   90.00
_cell.angle_beta   90.00
_cell.angle_gamma   90.00
#
_symmetry.space_group_name_H-M   'P 1'
#
loop_
_entity.id
_entity.type
_entity.pdbx_description
1 polymer ?
#
loop_
_entity_poly.entity_id
_entity_poly.type
_entity_poly.pdbx_seq_one_letter_code
_entity_poly.pdbx_strand_id
1 'polypeptide(L)'
;MRQYLIQWKQWKQWKQRPQSYNYSVDYLSQLEMLYKKVFPDRSFIGIEYQPSHDSPTEQNTYFTLNDGHRTYDIVEMSAGEQSVFPMLYEIVRQQIAYSIVLVDEIDLNLHPPVAQLLVNQLPKIAPTCQFMQIILRLELRCLFLVNDFYHFRTVGEIQGVNTHFQMLSAS
;
A
#
# COMPACT_ATOMS: atom_id res chain seq x y z
N MET A 1 2.78 -9.04 -9.75
CA MET A 1 2.50 -7.59 -9.55
C MET A 1 3.01 -6.72 -10.70
N ARG A 2 4.32 -6.72 -11.05
CA ARG A 2 4.88 -5.93 -12.16
C ARG A 2 4.09 -6.03 -13.47
N GLN A 3 3.79 -7.25 -13.93
CA GLN A 3 3.02 -7.48 -15.16
C GLN A 3 1.68 -6.74 -15.17
N TYR A 4 0.97 -6.67 -14.03
CA TYR A 4 -0.30 -5.95 -13.94
C TYR A 4 -0.12 -4.44 -14.08
N LEU A 5 0.94 -3.87 -13.50
CA LEU A 5 1.23 -2.44 -13.65
C LEU A 5 1.62 -2.07 -15.08
N ILE A 6 2.39 -2.94 -15.75
CA ILE A 6 2.71 -2.81 -17.17
C ILE A 6 1.42 -2.84 -17.99
N GLN A 7 0.55 -3.83 -17.76
CA GLN A 7 -0.74 -3.93 -18.46
C GLN A 7 -1.62 -2.70 -18.23
N TRP A 8 -1.71 -2.20 -16.99
CA TRP A 8 -2.48 -0.98 -16.67
C TRP A 8 -1.92 0.25 -17.38
N LYS A 9 -0.59 0.43 -17.43
CA LYS A 9 0.04 1.54 -18.15
C LYS A 9 -0.15 1.43 -19.66
N GLN A 10 0.05 0.24 -20.24
CA GLN A 10 -0.20 0.00 -21.66
C GLN A 10 -1.65 0.32 -22.00
N TRP A 11 -2.60 -0.22 -21.25
CA TRP A 11 -4.02 0.04 -21.50
C TRP A 11 -4.38 1.53 -21.39
N LYS A 12 -3.80 2.24 -20.42
CA LYS A 12 -3.93 3.71 -20.32
C LYS A 12 -3.40 4.43 -21.57
N GLN A 13 -2.24 4.02 -22.10
CA GLN A 13 -1.67 4.59 -23.33
C GLN A 13 -2.52 4.27 -24.58
N TRP A 14 -3.01 3.04 -24.71
CA TRP A 14 -3.87 2.63 -25.81
C TRP A 14 -5.18 3.45 -25.85
N LYS A 15 -5.71 3.81 -24.68
CA LYS A 15 -6.94 4.61 -24.54
C LYS A 15 -6.81 6.10 -24.82
N GLN A 16 -5.60 6.65 -24.73
CA GLN A 16 -5.36 8.05 -25.07
C GLN A 16 -5.36 8.30 -26.60
N ARG A 17 -5.61 7.26 -27.41
CA ARG A 17 -5.87 7.41 -28.84
C ARG A 17 -7.28 7.96 -29.10
N PRO A 18 -7.49 8.81 -30.13
CA PRO A 18 -8.66 9.68 -30.25
C PRO A 18 -10.04 9.03 -30.40
N GLN A 19 -10.18 7.70 -30.35
CA GLN A 19 -11.44 7.00 -30.64
C GLN A 19 -12.04 6.16 -29.50
N SER A 20 -11.41 6.05 -28.32
CA SER A 20 -11.99 5.24 -27.23
C SER A 20 -12.62 6.10 -26.13
N TYR A 21 -13.88 6.49 -26.32
CA TYR A 21 -14.76 6.89 -25.23
C TYR A 21 -15.29 5.62 -24.54
N ASN A 22 -14.85 5.33 -23.31
CA ASN A 22 -15.75 4.78 -22.27
C ASN A 22 -15.09 4.68 -20.90
N TYR A 23 -15.88 5.09 -19.89
CA TYR A 23 -15.66 5.03 -18.44
C TYR A 23 -14.88 3.79 -18.01
N SER A 24 -13.61 3.98 -17.69
CA SER A 24 -12.81 2.88 -17.22
C SER A 24 -11.88 3.37 -16.14
N VAL A 25 -11.94 2.70 -15.00
CA VAL A 25 -11.21 3.09 -13.79
C VAL A 25 -9.72 3.19 -14.12
N ASP A 26 -9.14 4.38 -13.92
CA ASP A 26 -7.70 4.60 -14.08
C ASP A 26 -6.97 4.11 -12.82
N TYR A 27 -6.86 2.78 -12.72
CA TYR A 27 -6.23 2.11 -11.58
C TYR A 27 -4.79 2.60 -11.36
N LEU A 28 -4.05 2.91 -12.43
CA LEU A 28 -2.67 3.35 -12.30
C LEU A 28 -2.57 4.73 -11.65
N SER A 29 -3.39 5.69 -12.09
CA SER A 29 -3.43 7.01 -11.45
C SER A 29 -3.94 6.95 -10.02
N GLN A 30 -4.95 6.12 -9.75
CA GLN A 30 -5.43 5.93 -8.38
C GLN A 30 -4.34 5.36 -7.48
N LEU A 31 -3.62 4.34 -7.95
CA LEU A 31 -2.52 3.75 -7.19
C LEU A 31 -1.39 4.75 -6.94
N GLU A 32 -0.97 5.51 -7.95
CA GLU A 32 0.05 6.55 -7.78
C GLU A 32 -0.39 7.63 -6.76
N MET A 33 -1.67 8.03 -6.82
CA MET A 33 -2.24 9.00 -5.89
C MET A 33 -2.19 8.50 -4.44
N LEU A 34 -2.59 7.25 -4.19
CA LEU A 34 -2.53 6.67 -2.85
C LEU A 34 -1.10 6.47 -2.38
N TYR A 35 -0.22 6.03 -3.27
CA TYR A 35 1.19 5.82 -2.96
C TYR A 35 1.89 7.13 -2.54
N LYS A 36 1.59 8.24 -3.22
CA LYS A 36 2.07 9.59 -2.84
C LYS A 36 1.56 10.09 -1.49
N LYS A 37 0.43 9.57 -0.97
CA LYS A 37 -0.03 9.92 0.38
C LYS A 37 0.92 9.37 1.45
N VAL A 38 1.54 8.22 1.20
CA VAL A 38 2.44 7.55 2.14
C VAL A 38 3.90 7.92 1.86
N PHE A 39 4.27 8.09 0.60
CA PHE A 39 5.62 8.46 0.17
C PHE A 39 5.56 9.70 -0.75
N PRO A 40 5.50 10.92 -0.19
CA PRO A 40 5.26 12.15 -0.95
C PRO A 40 6.28 12.45 -2.03
N ASP A 41 7.54 12.09 -1.79
CA ASP A 41 8.65 12.34 -2.71
C ASP A 41 8.75 11.31 -3.83
N ARG A 42 7.84 10.31 -3.86
CA ARG A 42 7.89 9.20 -4.82
C ARG A 42 6.83 9.32 -5.90
N SER A 43 7.16 8.89 -7.12
CA SER A 43 6.25 8.95 -8.26
C SER A 43 6.46 7.82 -9.25
N PHE A 44 5.45 7.57 -10.09
CA PHE A 44 5.54 6.55 -11.14
C PHE A 44 6.06 7.19 -12.42
N ILE A 45 7.16 6.67 -12.94
CA ILE A 45 7.70 7.11 -14.24
C ILE A 45 6.99 6.33 -15.36
N GLY A 46 6.94 5.00 -15.25
CA GLY A 46 6.14 4.16 -16.14
C GLY A 46 6.86 2.90 -16.58
N ILE A 47 6.82 2.62 -17.89
CA ILE A 47 7.46 1.45 -18.47
C ILE A 47 8.74 1.88 -19.16
N GLU A 48 9.84 1.22 -18.82
CA GLU A 48 11.11 1.32 -19.53
C GLU A 48 11.47 -0.04 -20.12
N TYR A 49 12.05 -0.02 -21.32
CA TYR A 49 12.51 -1.21 -22.00
C TYR A 49 14.03 -1.23 -21.96
N GLN A 50 14.62 -2.36 -21.57
CA GLN A 50 16.05 -2.54 -21.75
C GLN A 50 16.35 -2.48 -23.25
N PRO A 51 17.40 -1.76 -23.69
CA PRO A 51 17.83 -1.80 -25.08
C PRO A 51 18.40 -3.20 -25.38
N SER A 52 17.55 -4.10 -25.87
CA SER A 52 17.93 -5.38 -26.48
C SER A 52 17.72 -5.30 -27.99
N HIS A 53 18.56 -6.03 -28.74
CA HIS A 53 18.37 -6.19 -30.19
C HIS A 53 17.10 -6.99 -30.54
N ASP A 54 16.53 -7.70 -29.56
CA ASP A 54 15.30 -8.47 -29.69
C ASP A 54 14.06 -7.67 -29.28
N SER A 55 12.90 -8.09 -29.81
CA SER A 55 11.58 -7.55 -29.45
C SER A 55 11.37 -7.54 -27.93
N PRO A 56 10.72 -6.50 -27.35
CA PRO A 56 10.58 -6.38 -25.90
C PRO A 56 9.87 -7.59 -25.30
N THR A 57 10.62 -8.38 -24.53
CA THR A 57 10.12 -9.51 -23.72
C THR A 57 9.73 -9.04 -22.32
N GLU A 58 8.90 -9.83 -21.63
CA GLU A 58 8.48 -9.52 -20.24
C GLU A 58 9.66 -9.38 -19.27
N GLN A 59 10.77 -10.07 -19.55
CA GLN A 59 12.01 -9.99 -18.77
C GLN A 59 12.77 -8.67 -18.99
N ASN A 60 12.59 -8.03 -20.15
CA ASN A 60 13.27 -6.78 -20.52
C ASN A 60 12.38 -5.55 -20.31
N THR A 61 11.22 -5.71 -19.66
CA THR A 61 10.26 -4.65 -19.39
C THR A 61 10.24 -4.32 -17.90
N TYR A 62 10.63 -3.08 -17.59
CA TYR A 62 10.72 -2.56 -16.24
C TYR A 62 9.53 -1.66 -15.93
N PHE A 63 9.08 -1.65 -14.67
CA PHE A 63 8.16 -0.63 -14.20
C PHE A 63 8.92 0.28 -13.25
N THR A 64 9.21 1.49 -13.69
CA THR A 64 10.13 2.38 -13.00
C THR A 64 9.41 3.41 -12.13
N LEU A 65 9.97 3.61 -10.94
CA LEU A 65 9.57 4.60 -9.95
C LEU A 65 10.72 5.59 -9.77
N ASN A 66 10.41 6.78 -9.26
CA ASN A 66 11.39 7.78 -8.89
C ASN A 66 11.18 8.19 -7.43
N ASP A 67 12.26 8.29 -6.65
CA ASP A 67 12.24 8.67 -5.23
C ASP A 67 12.64 10.13 -4.96
N GLY A 68 12.69 10.96 -6.00
CA GLY A 68 13.21 12.34 -5.97
C GLY A 68 14.72 12.43 -6.25
N HIS A 69 15.46 11.32 -6.15
CA HIS A 69 16.91 11.29 -6.36
C HIS A 69 17.32 10.41 -7.53
N ARG A 70 16.71 9.22 -7.66
CA ARG A 70 16.99 8.26 -8.71
C ARG A 70 15.73 7.59 -9.22
N THR A 71 15.81 7.13 -10.46
CA THR A 71 14.83 6.22 -11.05
C THR A 71 15.29 4.79 -10.81
N TYR A 72 14.39 3.92 -10.36
CA TYR A 72 14.66 2.52 -10.02
C TYR A 72 13.47 1.65 -10.41
N ASP A 73 13.72 0.36 -10.61
CA ASP A 73 12.69 -0.62 -10.96
C ASP A 73 11.90 -1.06 -9.72
N ILE A 74 10.66 -1.49 -9.89
CA ILE A 74 9.78 -1.91 -8.80
C ILE A 74 10.36 -3.01 -7.91
N VAL A 75 11.27 -3.85 -8.43
CA VAL A 75 11.95 -4.88 -7.60
C VAL A 75 13.02 -4.30 -6.67
N GLU A 76 13.46 -3.07 -6.94
CA GLU A 76 14.44 -2.35 -6.12
C GLU A 76 13.76 -1.49 -5.03
N MET A 77 12.43 -1.61 -4.87
CA MET A 77 11.69 -0.98 -3.77
C MET A 77 12.31 -1.35 -2.43
N SER A 78 12.38 -0.38 -1.51
CA SER A 78 12.80 -0.61 -0.14
C SER A 78 11.84 -1.54 0.60
N ALA A 79 12.29 -2.18 1.68
CA ALA A 79 11.46 -3.08 2.49
C ALA A 79 10.16 -2.41 2.98
N GLY A 80 10.23 -1.12 3.34
CA GLY A 80 9.05 -0.35 3.75
C GLY A 80 8.03 -0.16 2.62
N GLU A 81 8.49 0.07 1.40
CA GLU A 81 7.60 0.15 0.24
C GLU A 81 7.03 -1.21 -0.14
N GLN A 82 7.84 -2.26 -0.06
CA GLN A 82 7.37 -3.62 -0.29
C GLN A 82 6.29 -4.04 0.71
N SER A 83 6.28 -3.48 1.93
CA SER A 83 5.20 -3.68 2.91
C SER A 83 3.93 -2.90 2.56
N VAL A 84 4.03 -1.68 2.05
CA VAL A 84 2.88 -0.79 1.81
C VAL A 84 2.25 -0.97 0.42
N PHE A 85 3.09 -1.06 -0.61
CA PHE A 85 2.66 -1.05 -2.00
C PHE A 85 1.65 -2.16 -2.33
N PRO A 86 1.80 -3.42 -1.86
CA PRO A 86 0.82 -4.47 -2.11
C PRO A 86 -0.56 -4.18 -1.53
N MET A 87 -0.64 -3.58 -0.34
CA MET A 87 -1.92 -3.20 0.25
C MET A 87 -2.62 -2.13 -0.61
N LEU A 88 -1.91 -1.08 -0.99
CA LEU A 88 -2.47 -0.01 -1.84
C LEU A 88 -2.92 -0.57 -3.20
N TYR A 89 -2.13 -1.48 -3.77
CA TYR A 89 -2.47 -2.19 -5.00
C TYR A 89 -3.78 -2.97 -4.86
N GLU A 90 -3.97 -3.72 -3.79
CA GLU A 90 -5.21 -4.49 -3.58
C GLU A 90 -6.43 -3.60 -3.30
N ILE A 91 -6.27 -2.51 -2.53
CA ILE A 91 -7.33 -1.51 -2.31
C ILE A 91 -7.85 -0.97 -3.65
N VAL A 92 -6.94 -0.59 -4.55
CA VAL A 92 -7.28 -0.05 -5.87
C VAL A 92 -7.83 -1.15 -6.79
N ARG A 93 -7.18 -2.31 -6.84
CA ARG A 93 -7.57 -3.40 -7.75
C ARG A 93 -8.96 -3.94 -7.43
N GLN A 94 -9.26 -4.15 -6.15
CA GLN A 94 -10.53 -4.71 -5.70
C GLN A 94 -11.61 -3.64 -5.50
N GLN A 95 -11.23 -2.35 -5.56
CA GLN A 95 -12.11 -1.22 -5.22
C GLN A 95 -12.74 -1.41 -3.83
N ILE A 96 -11.90 -1.73 -2.84
CA ILE A 96 -12.35 -2.03 -1.47
C ILE A 96 -13.10 -0.82 -0.90
N ALA A 97 -14.34 -1.04 -0.48
CA ALA A 97 -15.21 -0.04 0.11
C ALA A 97 -16.12 -0.68 1.16
N TYR A 98 -16.57 0.09 2.15
CA TYR A 98 -17.52 -0.35 3.19
C TYR A 98 -17.09 -1.67 3.88
N SER A 99 -15.79 -1.81 4.13
CA SER A 99 -15.18 -3.04 4.61
C SER A 99 -14.34 -2.80 5.87
N ILE A 100 -14.14 -3.85 6.65
CA ILE A 100 -13.15 -3.88 7.71
C ILE A 100 -11.85 -4.41 7.11
N VAL A 101 -10.78 -3.63 7.19
CA VAL A 101 -9.45 -3.98 6.67
C VAL A 101 -8.55 -4.29 7.85
N LEU A 102 -8.17 -5.57 7.97
CA LEU A 102 -7.16 -6.01 8.92
C LEU A 102 -5.78 -5.83 8.30
N VAL A 103 -4.92 -5.08 8.99
CA VAL A 103 -3.55 -4.81 8.56
C VAL A 103 -2.60 -5.32 9.63
N ASP A 104 -1.81 -6.31 9.27
CA ASP A 104 -0.85 -6.93 10.18
C ASP A 104 0.55 -6.42 9.90
N GLU A 105 1.27 -6.00 10.96
CA GLU A 105 2.69 -5.64 10.98
C GLU A 105 3.19 -4.72 9.85
N ILE A 106 2.33 -3.91 9.24
CA ILE A 106 2.74 -3.07 8.10
C ILE A 106 3.81 -2.03 8.47
N ASP A 107 3.88 -1.68 9.75
CA ASP A 107 4.85 -0.75 10.33
C ASP A 107 6.21 -1.39 10.62
N LEU A 108 6.36 -2.72 10.49
CA LEU A 108 7.59 -3.42 10.90
C LEU A 108 8.83 -2.91 10.17
N ASN A 109 8.73 -2.73 8.85
CA ASN A 109 9.81 -2.29 7.97
C ASN A 109 9.82 -0.78 7.68
N LEU A 110 8.89 -0.03 8.28
CA LEU A 110 8.77 1.42 8.08
C LEU A 110 9.62 2.16 9.11
N HIS A 111 10.33 3.20 8.64
CA HIS A 111 10.90 4.19 9.54
C HIS A 111 9.77 4.86 10.35
N PRO A 112 9.97 5.16 11.65
CA PRO A 112 8.90 5.66 12.52
C PRO A 112 8.08 6.85 11.95
N PRO A 113 8.69 7.87 11.30
CA PRO A 113 7.93 8.97 10.70
C PRO A 113 7.00 8.52 9.56
N VAL A 114 7.43 7.54 8.75
CA VAL A 114 6.64 7.01 7.65
C VAL A 114 5.51 6.12 8.17
N ALA A 115 5.77 5.32 9.21
CA ALA A 115 4.73 4.53 9.87
C ALA A 115 3.61 5.43 10.45
N GLN A 116 3.99 6.54 11.10
CA GLN A 116 3.04 7.53 11.58
C GLN A 116 2.25 8.17 10.42
N LEU A 117 2.94 8.57 9.35
CA LEU A 117 2.30 9.15 8.18
C LEU A 117 1.29 8.18 7.56
N LEU A 118 1.68 6.92 7.37
CA LEU A 118 0.80 5.86 6.84
C LEU A 118 -0.51 5.81 7.62
N VAL A 119 -0.44 5.75 8.95
CA VAL A 119 -1.64 5.58 9.77
C VAL A 119 -2.54 6.80 9.72
N ASN A 120 -1.97 8.00 9.74
CA ASN A 120 -2.72 9.23 9.53
C ASN A 120 -3.39 9.31 8.15
N GLN A 121 -2.88 8.54 7.18
CA GLN A 121 -3.40 8.51 5.81
C GLN A 121 -4.35 7.35 5.55
N LEU A 122 -4.38 6.28 6.36
CA LEU A 122 -5.29 5.13 6.17
C LEU A 122 -6.77 5.57 6.02
N PRO A 123 -7.32 6.44 6.89
CA PRO A 123 -8.70 6.94 6.71
C PRO A 123 -8.89 7.80 5.45
N LYS A 124 -7.82 8.35 4.89
CA LYS A 124 -7.85 9.12 3.64
C LYS A 124 -7.61 8.24 2.42
N ILE A 125 -7.01 7.08 2.60
CA ILE A 125 -6.73 6.09 1.55
C ILE A 125 -8.02 5.33 1.23
N ALA A 126 -8.77 4.88 2.23
CA ALA A 126 -10.06 4.24 2.05
C ALA A 126 -11.08 4.79 3.07
N PRO A 127 -11.74 5.94 2.79
CA PRO A 127 -12.57 6.66 3.76
C PRO A 127 -13.86 5.94 4.16
N THR A 128 -14.30 4.96 3.38
CA THR A 128 -15.46 4.13 3.70
C THR A 128 -15.09 2.85 4.44
N CYS A 129 -13.79 2.62 4.70
CA CYS A 129 -13.31 1.43 5.38
C CYS A 129 -12.94 1.72 6.84
N GLN A 130 -13.12 0.72 7.68
CA GLN A 130 -12.59 0.72 9.04
C GLN A 130 -11.29 -0.10 9.05
N PHE A 131 -10.20 0.50 9.52
CA PHE A 131 -8.92 -0.17 9.64
C PHE A 131 -8.71 -0.70 11.06
N MET A 132 -8.33 -1.96 11.17
CA MET A 132 -7.83 -2.56 12.40
C MET A 132 -6.38 -2.96 12.16
N GLN A 133 -5.46 -2.35 12.89
CA GLN A 133 -4.03 -2.58 12.73
C GLN A 133 -3.45 -3.25 13.96
N ILE A 134 -2.66 -4.30 13.74
CA ILE A 134 -1.85 -4.93 14.78
C ILE A 134 -0.50 -4.22 14.80
N ILE A 135 -0.22 -3.50 15.90
CA ILE A 135 1.00 -2.70 16.06
C ILE A 135 1.97 -3.42 17.00
N LEU A 136 3.17 -3.71 16.52
CA LEU A 136 4.24 -4.32 17.31
C LEU A 136 5.13 -3.29 18.02
N ARG A 137 5.30 -2.08 17.46
CA ARG A 137 6.18 -1.06 18.04
C ARG A 137 5.46 -0.20 19.08
N LEU A 138 5.90 -0.29 20.35
CA LEU A 138 5.40 0.52 21.47
C LEU A 138 5.46 2.03 21.21
N GLU A 139 6.47 2.50 20.49
CA GLU A 139 6.64 3.94 20.14
C GLU A 139 5.49 4.48 19.30
N LEU A 140 4.90 3.64 18.45
CA LEU A 140 3.73 4.04 17.65
C LEU A 140 2.47 4.12 18.51
N ARG A 141 2.38 3.43 19.66
CA ARG A 141 1.19 3.51 20.52
C ARG A 141 0.91 4.92 21.04
N CYS A 142 1.95 5.70 21.37
CA CYS A 142 1.79 7.06 21.89
C CYS A 142 1.28 8.05 20.83
N LEU A 143 1.44 7.74 19.54
CA LEU A 143 1.06 8.63 18.45
C LEU A 143 -0.35 8.39 17.92
N PHE A 144 -0.98 7.27 18.27
CA PHE A 144 -2.23 6.80 17.68
C PHE A 144 -3.38 7.07 18.65
N LEU A 145 -3.57 8.34 19.00
CA LEU A 145 -4.77 8.83 19.70
C LEU A 145 -5.91 9.08 18.69
N VAL A 146 -6.14 8.15 17.77
CA VAL A 146 -7.23 8.28 16.79
C VAL A 146 -8.09 7.02 16.82
N ASN A 147 -9.28 7.18 17.42
CA ASN A 147 -10.50 6.36 17.36
C ASN A 147 -10.45 4.94 17.93
N ASP A 148 -10.00 4.78 19.18
CA ASP A 148 -10.01 3.55 19.99
C ASP A 148 -8.77 2.65 19.82
N PHE A 149 -7.90 2.69 20.83
CA PHE A 149 -6.80 1.73 20.98
C PHE A 149 -7.26 0.56 21.84
N TYR A 150 -7.22 -0.65 21.29
CA TYR A 150 -7.55 -1.86 22.02
C TYR A 150 -6.27 -2.54 22.49
N HIS A 151 -5.99 -2.44 23.79
CA HIS A 151 -4.90 -3.21 24.37
C HIS A 151 -5.36 -4.63 24.68
N PHE A 152 -4.91 -5.59 23.87
CA PHE A 152 -5.11 -7.00 24.16
C PHE A 152 -4.09 -7.45 25.19
N ARG A 153 -4.56 -7.69 26.43
CA ARG A 153 -3.78 -8.37 27.47
C ARG A 153 -4.27 -9.81 27.58
N THR A 154 -3.37 -10.77 27.57
CA THR A 154 -3.69 -12.15 27.93
C THR A 154 -4.09 -12.17 29.40
N VAL A 155 -5.31 -12.59 29.71
CA VAL A 155 -5.77 -12.77 31.09
C VAL A 155 -5.82 -14.27 31.36
N GLY A 156 -4.84 -14.80 32.09
CA GLY A 156 -4.83 -16.19 32.60
C GLY A 156 -3.69 -17.07 32.09
N GLU A 157 -3.19 -17.93 32.98
CA GLU A 157 -2.16 -18.94 32.72
C GLU A 157 -2.72 -20.14 31.93
N ILE A 158 -1.83 -20.72 31.13
CA ILE A 158 -2.07 -21.81 30.20
C ILE A 158 -2.29 -23.12 30.97
N GLN A 159 -3.54 -23.58 31.04
CA GLN A 159 -3.89 -25.00 30.92
C GLN A 159 -5.26 -25.13 30.22
N GLY A 160 -5.27 -25.58 28.96
CA GLY A 160 -6.49 -25.85 28.21
C GLY A 160 -7.06 -24.65 27.44
N VAL A 161 -6.40 -24.34 26.32
CA VAL A 161 -6.77 -23.47 25.18
C VAL A 161 -8.20 -22.89 25.22
N ASN A 162 -8.36 -21.74 25.88
CA ASN A 162 -9.32 -20.70 25.52
C ASN A 162 -8.72 -19.36 25.95
N THR A 163 -8.08 -18.68 25.01
CA THR A 163 -7.48 -17.37 25.26
C THR A 163 -8.60 -16.32 25.25
N HIS A 164 -9.04 -15.91 26.43
CA HIS A 164 -9.94 -14.78 26.57
C HIS A 164 -9.16 -13.48 26.44
N PHE A 165 -9.43 -12.75 25.37
CA PHE A 165 -8.91 -11.41 25.14
C PHE A 165 -9.86 -10.39 25.76
N GLN A 166 -9.41 -9.66 26.78
CA GLN A 166 -10.16 -8.53 27.30
C GLN A 166 -9.80 -7.29 26.50
N MET A 167 -10.79 -6.73 25.84
CA MET A 167 -10.69 -5.47 25.12
C MET A 167 -10.74 -4.32 26.14
N LEU A 168 -9.61 -3.66 26.36
CA LEU A 168 -9.54 -2.49 27.23
C LEU A 168 -9.55 -1.23 26.36
N SER A 169 -10.60 -0.41 26.47
CA SER A 169 -10.61 0.94 25.89
C SER A 169 -9.73 1.85 26.74
N ALA A 170 -8.74 2.50 26.15
CA ALA A 170 -8.05 3.61 26.81
C ALA A 170 -8.98 4.84 26.80
N SER A 171 -9.44 5.27 27.98
CA SER A 171 -10.21 6.51 28.19
C SER A 171 -9.29 7.71 28.33
#